data_AF-A0A291LTT4-F1
#
_entry.id   AF-A0A291LTT4-F1
#
_cell.length_a   1.000
_cell.length_b   1.000
_cell.length_c   1.000
_cell.angle_alpha   90.00
_cell.angle_beta   90.00
_cell.angle_gamma   90.00
#
_symmetry.space_group_name_H-M   'P 1'
#
loop_
_entity.id
_entity.type
_entity.pdbx_description
1 polymer ?
#
loop_
_entity_poly.entity_id
_entity_poly.type
_entity_poly.pdbx_seq_one_letter_code
_entity_poly.pdbx_strand_id
1 'polypeptide(L)'
;VIRHFGIVGECNIQYALNPHSEEFFIIEVNARLSRSSALASKATGYPLAYVAAKLALGISLPTIKNSVTGVTTACFEPSLDYCVVKIPRWDLAKFNRVSTKIGSSMKSVGEVMSIGRNFEEAFQKALRMVDENVNGFDPNIMKVNEDELREPTDKRMFVLAAALKQGYTVEKLNELTKIDMWFLDKFKNIVEYYKKLESTDSTSISSDILKKAKKIGFSDKHIAAAIKITEVAVRKLREEFGITPFVKQIDTVAAEWPASTNYLYLTYNGATHDLTFTGDFTMVLGSGVYRIGSSVEFDWCAVGCLRELRNQGKKTIM
;
A
#
# COMPACT_ATOMS: atom_id res chain seq x y z
N VAL A 1 13.53 4.05 26.20
CA VAL A 1 13.29 5.42 25.66
C VAL A 1 11.96 5.98 26.15
N ILE A 2 10.81 5.48 25.71
CA ILE A 2 9.49 6.10 25.99
C ILE A 2 9.18 6.24 27.49
N ARG A 3 9.46 5.21 28.31
CA ARG A 3 9.32 5.28 29.77
C ARG A 3 10.17 6.39 30.40
N HIS A 4 11.40 6.60 29.91
CA HIS A 4 12.30 7.62 30.43
C HIS A 4 11.79 9.03 30.16
N PHE A 5 11.15 9.26 29.01
CA PHE A 5 10.49 10.52 28.69
C PHE A 5 9.14 10.74 29.41
N GLY A 6 8.63 9.73 30.15
CA GLY A 6 7.35 9.85 30.86
C GLY A 6 6.14 10.02 29.95
N ILE A 7 6.20 9.55 28.70
CA ILE A 7 5.10 9.69 27.74
C ILE A 7 3.93 8.78 28.15
N VAL A 8 2.73 9.37 28.27
CA VAL A 8 1.46 8.66 28.47
C VAL A 8 0.57 8.92 27.25
N GLY A 9 0.27 7.87 26.49
CA GLY A 9 -0.47 7.97 25.24
C GLY A 9 0.25 7.26 24.09
N GLU A 10 0.27 7.88 22.92
CA GLU A 10 0.95 7.36 21.73
C GLU A 10 2.13 8.26 21.32
N CYS A 11 3.15 7.64 20.72
CA CYS A 11 4.28 8.33 20.14
C CYS A 11 4.84 7.55 18.96
N ASN A 12 5.52 8.26 18.06
CA ASN A 12 6.35 7.66 17.02
C ASN A 12 7.84 7.81 17.36
N ILE A 13 8.62 6.74 17.19
CA ILE A 13 10.07 6.73 17.37
C ILE A 13 10.74 6.29 16.06
N GLN A 14 11.87 6.91 15.72
CA GLN A 14 12.63 6.62 14.52
C GLN A 14 14.04 6.17 14.84
N TYR A 15 14.52 5.18 14.07
CA TYR A 15 15.83 4.58 14.20
C TYR A 15 16.55 4.58 12.86
N ALA A 16 17.88 4.67 12.90
CA ALA A 16 18.75 4.25 11.81
C ALA A 16 19.50 2.99 12.26
N LEU A 17 19.43 1.91 11.48
CA LEU A 17 20.09 0.64 11.74
C LEU A 17 21.19 0.43 10.69
N ASN A 18 22.39 0.05 11.12
CA ASN A 18 23.46 -0.34 10.22
C ASN A 18 23.10 -1.66 9.53
N PRO A 19 23.09 -1.76 8.19
CA PRO A 19 22.70 -2.99 7.50
C PRO A 19 23.69 -4.17 7.67
N HIS A 20 24.87 -3.93 8.26
CA HIS A 20 25.93 -4.93 8.41
C HIS A 20 26.28 -5.24 9.88
N SER A 21 25.55 -4.68 10.83
CA SER A 21 25.78 -4.90 12.26
C SER A 21 24.51 -4.65 13.08
N GLU A 22 24.59 -4.87 14.39
CA GLU A 22 23.51 -4.52 15.34
C GLU A 22 23.58 -3.05 15.79
N GLU A 23 24.46 -2.24 15.20
CA GLU A 23 24.60 -0.83 15.55
C GLU A 23 23.37 -0.05 15.09
N PHE A 24 22.73 0.68 16.01
CA PHE A 24 21.60 1.53 15.71
C PHE A 24 21.69 2.89 16.43
N PHE A 25 21.06 3.89 15.82
CA PHE A 25 20.93 5.23 16.36
C PHE A 25 19.45 5.57 16.54
N ILE A 26 19.10 6.19 17.66
CA ILE A 26 17.79 6.83 17.84
C ILE A 26 17.86 8.19 17.14
N ILE A 27 16.97 8.43 16.18
CA ILE A 27 16.94 9.69 15.42
C ILE A 27 16.08 10.72 16.13
N GLU A 28 14.82 10.39 16.40
CA GLU A 28 13.89 11.28 17.08
C GLU A 28 12.73 10.51 17.74
N VAL A 29 12.05 11.20 18.68
CA VAL A 29 10.78 10.78 19.26
C VAL A 29 9.75 11.89 19.07
N ASN A 30 8.65 11.57 18.40
CA ASN A 30 7.48 12.43 18.28
C ASN A 30 6.47 12.01 19.36
N ALA A 31 6.41 12.76 20.47
CA ALA A 31 5.49 12.51 21.60
C ALA A 31 4.04 12.97 21.29
N ARG A 32 3.49 12.50 20.17
CA ARG A 32 2.14 12.80 19.67
C ARG A 32 1.77 11.84 18.55
N LEU A 33 0.48 11.85 18.19
CA LEU A 33 -0.01 11.28 16.94
C LEU A 33 0.71 11.90 15.73
N SER A 34 0.94 11.05 14.75
CA SER A 34 1.68 11.37 13.53
C SER A 34 0.99 10.79 12.29
N ARG A 35 1.47 11.20 11.11
CA ARG A 35 1.13 10.55 9.84
C ARG A 35 1.42 9.04 9.88
N SER A 36 2.50 8.64 10.55
CA SER A 36 2.88 7.24 10.75
C SER A 36 1.90 6.52 11.67
N SER A 37 1.36 7.19 12.69
CA SER A 37 0.33 6.64 13.59
C SER A 37 -0.99 6.42 12.84
N ALA A 38 -1.37 7.36 11.96
CA ALA A 38 -2.53 7.19 11.09
C ALA A 38 -2.35 6.01 10.13
N LEU A 39 -1.20 5.92 9.46
CA LEU A 39 -0.84 4.79 8.61
C LEU A 39 -0.87 3.46 9.38
N ALA A 40 -0.24 3.40 10.56
CA ALA A 40 -0.21 2.21 11.40
C ALA A 40 -1.62 1.80 11.83
N SER A 41 -2.49 2.75 12.18
CA SER A 41 -3.88 2.44 12.55
C SER A 41 -4.67 1.82 11.40
N LYS A 42 -4.41 2.27 10.16
CA LYS A 42 -5.02 1.71 8.95
C LYS A 42 -4.39 0.37 8.55
N ALA A 43 -3.08 0.23 8.73
CA ALA A 43 -2.38 -1.00 8.41
C ALA A 43 -2.79 -2.16 9.34
N THR A 44 -2.95 -1.88 10.63
CA THR A 44 -3.22 -2.92 11.64
C THR A 44 -4.69 -3.08 11.97
N GLY A 45 -5.53 -2.07 11.72
CA GLY A 45 -6.89 -1.98 12.25
C GLY A 45 -6.95 -1.50 13.72
N TYR A 46 -5.81 -1.26 14.37
CA TYR A 46 -5.73 -0.80 15.75
C TYR A 46 -5.91 0.73 15.84
N PRO A 47 -6.95 1.25 16.52
CA PRO A 47 -7.26 2.69 16.48
C PRO A 47 -6.39 3.49 17.48
N LEU A 48 -5.12 3.76 17.11
CA LEU A 48 -4.12 4.36 18.00
C LEU A 48 -4.59 5.67 18.65
N ALA A 49 -5.22 6.57 17.88
CA ALA A 49 -5.72 7.85 18.39
C ALA A 49 -6.83 7.67 19.43
N TYR A 50 -7.74 6.71 19.22
CA TYR A 50 -8.82 6.41 20.16
C TYR A 50 -8.26 5.84 21.47
N VAL A 51 -7.31 4.91 21.37
CA VAL A 51 -6.66 4.32 22.55
C VAL A 51 -5.84 5.36 23.31
N ALA A 52 -5.06 6.20 22.61
CA ALA A 52 -4.30 7.28 23.21
C ALA A 52 -5.19 8.26 23.99
N ALA A 53 -6.36 8.61 23.46
CA ALA A 53 -7.32 9.46 24.15
C ALA A 53 -7.87 8.81 25.43
N LYS A 54 -8.10 7.49 25.43
CA LYS A 54 -8.52 6.76 26.63
C LYS A 54 -7.41 6.69 27.69
N LEU A 55 -6.15 6.50 27.26
CA LEU A 55 -4.99 6.53 28.16
C LEU A 55 -4.82 7.91 28.82
N ALA A 56 -5.07 8.99 28.08
CA ALA A 56 -5.04 10.36 28.63
C ALA A 56 -6.11 10.60 29.72
N LEU A 57 -7.16 9.79 29.75
CA LEU A 57 -8.18 9.79 30.82
C LEU A 57 -7.84 8.83 31.97
N GLY A 58 -6.63 8.26 32.01
CA GLY A 58 -6.19 7.32 33.04
C GLY A 58 -6.69 5.88 32.85
N ILE A 59 -7.32 5.56 31.71
CA ILE A 59 -7.83 4.21 31.44
C ILE A 59 -6.71 3.34 30.88
N SER A 60 -6.36 2.26 31.56
CA SER A 60 -5.27 1.36 31.18
C SER A 60 -5.62 0.49 29.95
N LEU A 61 -4.60 0.10 29.17
CA LEU A 61 -4.75 -0.75 27.98
C LEU A 61 -5.58 -2.04 28.21
N PRO A 62 -5.39 -2.79 29.32
CA PRO A 62 -6.19 -4.01 29.58
C PRO A 62 -7.68 -3.74 29.79
N THR A 63 -8.06 -2.51 30.12
CA THR A 63 -9.46 -2.12 30.34
C THR A 63 -10.15 -1.73 29.03
N ILE A 64 -9.38 -1.22 28.06
CA ILE A 64 -9.92 -0.76 26.77
C ILE A 64 -10.20 -2.00 25.91
N LYS A 65 -11.44 -2.14 25.40
CA LYS A 65 -11.80 -3.24 24.49
C LYS A 65 -11.24 -3.02 23.08
N ASN A 66 -10.79 -4.09 22.43
CA ASN A 66 -10.50 -4.09 21.00
C ASN A 66 -11.82 -4.09 20.22
N SER A 67 -12.11 -3.00 19.50
CA SER A 67 -13.34 -2.86 18.72
C SER A 67 -13.40 -3.75 17.48
N VAL A 68 -12.27 -4.32 17.04
CA VAL A 68 -12.23 -5.19 15.85
C VAL A 68 -12.66 -6.61 16.21
N THR A 69 -12.10 -7.20 17.26
CA THR A 69 -12.45 -8.56 17.72
C THR A 69 -13.66 -8.58 18.66
N GLY A 70 -13.92 -7.50 19.40
CA GLY A 70 -15.02 -7.38 20.37
C GLY A 70 -14.84 -8.17 21.67
N VAL A 71 -13.93 -9.15 21.69
CA VAL A 71 -13.69 -10.08 22.81
C VAL A 71 -12.32 -9.91 23.48
N THR A 72 -11.38 -9.24 22.82
CA THR A 72 -10.03 -8.97 23.38
C THR A 72 -9.87 -7.52 23.86
N THR A 73 -8.74 -7.23 24.50
CA THR A 73 -8.40 -5.89 25.00
C THR A 73 -7.50 -5.15 24.02
N ALA A 74 -7.23 -3.86 24.26
CA ALA A 74 -6.27 -3.07 23.51
C ALA A 74 -4.81 -3.34 23.94
N CYS A 75 -4.58 -4.20 24.93
CA CYS A 75 -3.25 -4.52 25.46
C CYS A 75 -2.61 -5.71 24.71
N PHE A 76 -2.28 -5.50 23.44
CA PHE A 76 -1.62 -6.50 22.59
C PHE A 76 -0.84 -5.82 21.48
N GLU A 77 0.01 -6.59 20.80
CA GLU A 77 0.69 -6.17 19.58
C GLU A 77 -0.04 -6.79 18.38
N PRO A 78 -0.50 -5.99 17.40
CA PRO A 78 -1.18 -6.54 16.23
C PRO A 78 -0.32 -7.50 15.41
N SER A 79 -0.94 -8.54 14.88
CA SER A 79 -0.35 -9.49 13.92
C SER A 79 -1.03 -9.35 12.56
N LEU A 80 -0.23 -9.34 11.50
CA LEU A 80 -0.71 -9.10 10.13
C LEU A 80 -0.32 -10.31 9.26
N ASP A 81 -1.28 -10.87 8.53
CA ASP A 81 -1.07 -11.94 7.54
C ASP A 81 -1.01 -11.39 6.09
N TYR A 82 -0.69 -10.10 5.98
CA TYR A 82 -0.57 -9.33 4.75
C TYR A 82 0.53 -8.27 4.85
N CYS A 83 0.91 -7.72 3.69
CA CYS A 83 1.87 -6.64 3.54
C CYS A 83 1.13 -5.33 3.22
N VAL A 84 1.58 -4.24 3.83
CA VAL A 84 1.08 -2.88 3.58
C VAL A 84 2.18 -2.03 2.97
N VAL A 85 1.92 -1.43 1.81
CA VAL A 85 2.85 -0.53 1.13
C VAL A 85 2.24 0.86 1.05
N LYS A 86 2.97 1.83 1.59
CA LYS A 86 2.68 3.26 1.44
C LYS A 86 3.60 3.88 0.39
N ILE A 87 3.02 4.62 -0.56
CA ILE A 87 3.80 5.42 -1.52
C ILE A 87 3.33 6.89 -1.42
N PRO A 88 4.24 7.85 -1.19
CA PRO A 88 3.91 9.27 -1.23
C PRO A 88 3.53 9.76 -2.64
N ARG A 89 2.70 10.81 -2.69
CA ARG A 89 2.31 11.53 -3.91
C ARG A 89 3.04 12.86 -3.98
N TRP A 90 3.58 13.16 -5.16
CA TRP A 90 4.20 14.44 -5.47
C TRP A 90 3.49 15.12 -6.64
N ASP A 91 3.47 16.45 -6.60
CA ASP A 91 2.96 17.32 -7.67
C ASP A 91 4.05 18.31 -8.13
N LEU A 92 5.32 17.88 -8.13
CA LEU A 92 6.48 18.73 -8.41
C LEU A 92 6.47 19.34 -9.82
N ALA A 93 5.82 18.68 -10.78
CA ALA A 93 5.63 19.19 -12.13
C ALA A 93 4.86 20.53 -12.19
N LYS A 94 4.12 20.90 -11.14
CA LYS A 94 3.44 22.21 -11.03
C LYS A 94 4.41 23.35 -10.67
N PHE A 95 5.67 23.05 -10.33
CA PHE A 95 6.63 24.01 -9.79
C PHE A 95 7.95 23.99 -10.56
N ASN A 96 8.03 24.76 -11.65
CA ASN A 96 9.19 24.80 -12.56
C ASN A 96 10.54 25.15 -11.91
N ARG A 97 10.52 25.85 -10.76
CA ARG A 97 11.74 26.31 -10.06
C ARG A 97 12.10 25.43 -8.85
N VAL A 98 11.42 24.31 -8.65
CA VAL A 98 11.65 23.41 -7.51
C VAL A 98 12.39 22.18 -7.99
N SER A 99 13.45 21.81 -7.26
CA SER A 99 14.18 20.57 -7.52
C SER A 99 13.29 19.34 -7.30
N THR A 100 13.33 18.40 -8.25
CA THR A 100 12.67 17.09 -8.16
C THR A 100 13.38 16.11 -7.22
N LYS A 101 14.60 16.43 -6.78
CA LYS A 101 15.34 15.61 -5.81
C LYS A 101 14.61 15.59 -4.47
N ILE A 102 14.53 14.42 -3.85
CA ILE A 102 13.92 14.21 -2.54
C ILE A 102 15.01 13.96 -1.48
N GLY A 103 14.71 14.26 -0.22
CA GLY A 103 15.66 14.14 0.88
C GLY A 103 14.93 14.25 2.22
N SER A 104 15.62 14.71 3.26
CA SER A 104 15.07 14.82 4.62
C SER A 104 13.89 15.79 4.74
N SER A 105 13.85 16.84 3.90
CA SER A 105 12.74 17.78 3.86
C SER A 105 11.61 17.27 2.96
N MET A 106 10.42 17.10 3.54
CA MET A 106 9.26 16.53 2.86
C MET A 106 8.71 17.47 1.78
N LYS A 107 8.54 16.96 0.56
CA LYS A 107 7.90 17.66 -0.58
C LYS A 107 6.62 17.00 -1.09
N SER A 108 6.25 15.84 -0.54
CA SER A 108 5.04 15.12 -0.95
C SER A 108 3.79 15.81 -0.45
N VAL A 109 2.74 15.81 -1.26
CA VAL A 109 1.45 16.48 -1.01
C VAL A 109 0.36 15.53 -0.54
N GLY A 110 0.62 14.22 -0.63
CA GLY A 110 -0.29 13.18 -0.19
C GLY A 110 0.43 11.82 -0.10
N GLU A 111 -0.33 10.77 0.18
CA GLU A 111 0.15 9.40 0.24
C GLU A 111 -0.98 8.42 -0.02
N VAL A 112 -0.63 7.25 -0.55
CA VAL A 112 -1.54 6.12 -0.68
C VAL A 112 -1.07 5.00 0.21
N MET A 113 -2.01 4.13 0.58
CA MET A 113 -1.75 2.88 1.25
C MET A 113 -2.42 1.76 0.45
N SER A 114 -1.69 0.66 0.26
CA SER A 114 -2.21 -0.53 -0.40
C SER A 114 -1.90 -1.77 0.44
N ILE A 115 -2.73 -2.79 0.29
CA ILE A 115 -2.61 -4.06 1.03
C ILE A 115 -2.60 -5.20 0.03
N GLY A 116 -1.73 -6.19 0.24
CA GLY A 116 -1.64 -7.43 -0.54
C GLY A 116 -1.00 -8.53 0.31
N ARG A 117 -1.13 -9.80 -0.07
CA ARG A 117 -0.53 -10.90 0.72
C ARG A 117 0.94 -11.19 0.38
N ASN A 118 1.48 -10.43 -0.56
CA ASN A 118 2.91 -10.35 -0.82
C ASN A 118 3.27 -8.91 -1.19
N PHE A 119 4.56 -8.61 -1.14
CA PHE A 119 5.06 -7.26 -1.38
C PHE A 119 4.78 -6.82 -2.82
N GLU A 120 5.00 -7.68 -3.82
CA GLU A 120 4.79 -7.35 -5.23
C GLU A 120 3.34 -6.91 -5.51
N GLU A 121 2.37 -7.64 -4.93
CA GLU A 121 0.94 -7.33 -5.03
C GLU A 121 0.61 -5.97 -4.42
N ALA A 122 1.05 -5.74 -3.18
CA ALA A 122 0.82 -4.47 -2.50
C ALA A 122 1.51 -3.32 -3.25
N PHE A 123 2.79 -3.45 -3.56
CA PHE A 123 3.58 -2.42 -4.23
C PHE A 123 2.98 -1.99 -5.58
N GLN A 124 2.59 -2.94 -6.44
CA GLN A 124 1.96 -2.59 -7.72
C GLN A 124 0.58 -1.94 -7.54
N LYS A 125 -0.20 -2.34 -6.51
CA LYS A 125 -1.46 -1.64 -6.17
C LYS A 125 -1.20 -0.20 -5.73
N ALA A 126 -0.21 0.03 -4.87
CA ALA A 126 0.14 1.39 -4.44
C ALA A 126 0.54 2.27 -5.64
N LEU A 127 1.38 1.78 -6.56
CA LEU A 127 1.80 2.58 -7.72
C LEU A 127 0.61 3.06 -8.57
N ARG A 128 -0.40 2.20 -8.77
CA ARG A 128 -1.63 2.58 -9.47
C ARG A 128 -2.51 3.57 -8.72
N MET A 129 -2.46 3.55 -7.39
CA MET A 129 -3.22 4.47 -6.56
C MET A 129 -2.60 5.88 -6.55
N VAL A 130 -1.27 6.00 -6.74
CA VAL A 130 -0.57 7.29 -6.72
C VAL A 130 -0.86 8.13 -7.96
N ASP A 131 -0.96 7.51 -9.13
CA ASP A 131 -1.16 8.22 -10.39
C ASP A 131 -1.99 7.37 -11.36
N GLU A 132 -3.06 7.96 -11.90
CA GLU A 132 -3.98 7.32 -12.86
C GLU A 132 -3.29 6.92 -14.18
N ASN A 133 -2.14 7.52 -14.49
CA ASN A 133 -1.35 7.21 -15.68
C ASN A 133 -0.36 6.06 -15.45
N VAL A 134 -0.20 5.59 -14.21
CA VAL A 134 0.72 4.51 -13.85
C VAL A 134 -0.05 3.21 -13.70
N ASN A 135 0.29 2.21 -14.52
CA ASN A 135 -0.41 0.91 -14.52
C ASN A 135 0.19 -0.12 -13.53
N GLY A 136 1.36 0.19 -12.97
CA GLY A 136 2.15 -0.68 -12.10
C GLY A 136 3.63 -0.29 -12.13
N PHE A 137 4.50 -1.23 -11.79
CA PHE A 137 5.95 -1.04 -11.86
C PHE A 137 6.44 -1.25 -13.30
N ASP A 138 6.16 -0.28 -14.16
CA ASP A 138 6.40 -0.37 -15.60
C ASP A 138 7.83 0.10 -15.95
N PRO A 139 8.67 -0.77 -16.55
CA PRO A 139 10.04 -0.46 -16.90
C PRO A 139 10.21 0.42 -18.15
N ASN A 140 9.12 0.75 -18.87
CA ASN A 140 9.15 1.51 -20.10
C ASN A 140 8.81 3.00 -19.91
N ILE A 141 8.43 3.44 -18.70
CA ILE A 141 8.03 4.83 -18.41
C ILE A 141 9.24 5.78 -18.42
N MET A 142 10.36 5.36 -17.84
CA MET A 142 11.59 6.16 -17.74
C MET A 142 12.75 5.44 -18.42
N LYS A 143 13.79 6.20 -18.76
CA LYS A 143 15.08 5.65 -19.16
C LYS A 143 15.96 5.44 -17.94
N VAL A 144 16.95 4.55 -18.06
CA VAL A 144 17.98 4.37 -17.03
C VAL A 144 18.77 5.66 -16.87
N ASN A 145 18.95 6.06 -15.62
CA ASN A 145 19.73 7.22 -15.22
C ASN A 145 20.36 6.89 -13.85
N GLU A 146 21.67 6.63 -13.82
CA GLU A 146 22.35 6.28 -12.57
C GLU A 146 22.39 7.44 -11.57
N ASP A 147 22.36 8.70 -12.03
CA ASP A 147 22.32 9.85 -11.14
C ASP A 147 20.99 9.89 -10.38
N GLU A 148 19.87 9.59 -11.02
CA GLU A 148 18.57 9.48 -10.32
C GLU A 148 18.46 8.23 -9.45
N LEU A 149 19.24 7.18 -9.75
CA LEU A 149 19.38 6.04 -8.85
C LEU A 149 20.18 6.40 -7.60
N ARG A 150 21.24 7.22 -7.71
CA ARG A 150 22.04 7.68 -6.56
C ARG A 150 21.35 8.79 -5.77
N GLU A 151 20.80 9.77 -6.46
CA GLU A 151 20.14 10.94 -5.92
C GLU A 151 18.63 10.84 -6.16
N PRO A 152 17.86 10.42 -5.14
CA PRO A 152 16.48 10.02 -5.34
C PRO A 152 15.60 11.18 -5.84
N THR A 153 14.70 10.87 -6.78
CA THR A 153 13.65 11.75 -7.30
C THR A 153 12.26 11.12 -7.06
N ASP A 154 11.18 11.87 -7.32
CA ASP A 154 9.80 11.33 -7.31
C ASP A 154 9.56 10.26 -8.39
N LYS A 155 10.47 10.10 -9.36
CA LYS A 155 10.40 9.11 -10.45
C LYS A 155 11.41 7.97 -10.33
N ARG A 156 12.24 7.95 -9.27
CA ARG A 156 13.31 6.95 -9.06
C ARG A 156 12.86 5.50 -9.24
N MET A 157 11.64 5.16 -8.80
CA MET A 157 11.13 3.79 -8.94
C MET A 157 11.02 3.35 -10.41
N PHE A 158 10.63 4.23 -11.32
CA PHE A 158 10.54 3.90 -12.75
C PHE A 158 11.93 3.83 -13.42
N VAL A 159 12.88 4.64 -12.95
CA VAL A 159 14.29 4.52 -13.36
C VAL A 159 14.87 3.18 -12.91
N LEU A 160 14.52 2.74 -11.70
CA LEU A 160 14.91 1.43 -11.15
C LEU A 160 14.30 0.28 -11.96
N ALA A 161 13.02 0.37 -12.33
CA ALA A 161 12.37 -0.60 -13.21
C ALA A 161 13.09 -0.72 -14.57
N ALA A 162 13.44 0.41 -15.18
CA ALA A 162 14.19 0.45 -16.43
C ALA A 162 15.58 -0.18 -16.28
N ALA A 163 16.28 0.05 -15.15
CA ALA A 163 17.61 -0.50 -14.91
C ALA A 163 17.58 -2.02 -14.77
N LEU A 164 16.59 -2.55 -14.05
CA LEU A 164 16.34 -3.99 -13.98
C LEU A 164 16.04 -4.58 -15.37
N LYS A 165 15.26 -3.86 -16.20
CA LYS A 165 14.97 -4.33 -17.56
C LYS A 165 16.23 -4.40 -18.42
N GLN A 166 17.15 -3.45 -18.27
CA GLN A 166 18.47 -3.42 -18.92
C GLN A 166 19.49 -4.40 -18.31
N GLY A 167 19.11 -5.20 -17.31
CA GLY A 167 19.97 -6.26 -16.77
C GLY A 167 20.92 -5.81 -15.66
N TYR A 168 20.68 -4.67 -15.01
CA TYR A 168 21.44 -4.29 -13.82
C TYR A 168 21.25 -5.34 -12.72
N THR A 169 22.34 -5.70 -12.04
CA THR A 169 22.29 -6.67 -10.94
C THR A 169 21.72 -6.03 -9.67
N VAL A 170 21.25 -6.87 -8.75
CA VAL A 170 20.69 -6.44 -7.47
C VAL A 170 21.76 -5.75 -6.62
N GLU A 171 22.99 -6.24 -6.66
CA GLU A 171 24.15 -5.69 -5.96
C GLU A 171 24.47 -4.30 -6.48
N LYS A 172 24.55 -4.12 -7.81
CA LYS A 172 24.77 -2.81 -8.42
C LYS A 172 23.67 -1.82 -8.02
N LEU A 173 22.41 -2.25 -8.03
CA LEU A 173 21.30 -1.38 -7.63
C LEU A 173 21.32 -1.06 -6.13
N ASN A 174 21.73 -2.00 -5.26
CA ASN A 174 21.93 -1.74 -3.85
C ASN A 174 23.05 -0.70 -3.63
N GLU A 175 24.18 -0.84 -4.34
CA GLU A 175 25.28 0.11 -4.26
C GLU A 175 24.86 1.53 -4.64
N LEU A 176 24.11 1.66 -5.75
CA LEU A 176 23.60 2.93 -6.24
C LEU A 176 22.53 3.52 -5.32
N THR A 177 21.60 2.69 -4.85
CA THR A 177 20.37 3.19 -4.25
C THR A 177 20.31 3.15 -2.73
N LYS A 178 21.11 2.28 -2.12
CA LYS A 178 21.04 1.85 -0.72
C LYS A 178 19.71 1.20 -0.32
N ILE A 179 18.86 0.83 -1.29
CA ILE A 179 17.66 0.04 -1.04
C ILE A 179 18.09 -1.40 -0.75
N ASP A 180 17.53 -1.98 0.31
CA ASP A 180 17.84 -3.35 0.71
C ASP A 180 17.62 -4.36 -0.43
N MET A 181 18.53 -5.33 -0.52
CA MET A 181 18.55 -6.33 -1.59
C MET A 181 17.25 -7.14 -1.66
N TRP A 182 16.58 -7.37 -0.52
CA TRP A 182 15.29 -8.06 -0.48
C TRP A 182 14.24 -7.34 -1.33
N PHE A 183 14.12 -6.02 -1.22
CA PHE A 183 13.16 -5.25 -2.03
C PHE A 183 13.57 -5.25 -3.51
N LEU A 184 14.86 -5.10 -3.78
CA LEU A 184 15.40 -5.13 -5.14
C LEU A 184 15.12 -6.47 -5.84
N ASP A 185 15.23 -7.60 -5.13
CA ASP A 185 14.83 -8.91 -5.64
C ASP A 185 13.33 -8.98 -5.94
N LYS A 186 12.47 -8.39 -5.09
CA LYS A 186 11.03 -8.32 -5.38
C LYS A 186 10.72 -7.45 -6.60
N PHE A 187 11.41 -6.33 -6.77
CA PHE A 187 11.29 -5.50 -7.97
C PHE A 187 11.75 -6.25 -9.22
N LYS A 188 12.85 -6.99 -9.11
CA LYS A 188 13.36 -7.86 -10.18
C LYS A 188 12.33 -8.92 -10.57
N ASN A 189 11.66 -9.56 -9.61
CA ASN A 189 10.58 -10.52 -9.91
C ASN A 189 9.48 -9.90 -10.78
N ILE A 190 9.07 -8.66 -10.49
CA ILE A 190 8.03 -7.97 -11.27
C ILE A 190 8.53 -7.70 -12.69
N VAL A 191 9.76 -7.19 -12.85
CA VAL A 191 10.32 -6.84 -14.17
C VAL A 191 10.61 -8.08 -15.02
N GLU A 192 11.12 -9.16 -14.43
CA GLU A 192 11.31 -10.43 -15.13
C GLU A 192 9.97 -11.03 -15.58
N TYR A 193 8.93 -10.90 -14.75
CA TYR A 193 7.60 -11.32 -15.15
C TYR A 193 7.01 -10.43 -16.27
N TYR A 194 7.30 -9.13 -16.25
CA TYR A 194 6.93 -8.21 -17.33
C TYR A 194 7.59 -8.64 -18.66
N LYS A 195 8.89 -8.94 -18.65
CA LYS A 195 9.61 -9.46 -19.84
C LYS A 195 8.99 -10.76 -20.36
N LYS A 196 8.60 -11.66 -19.46
CA LYS A 196 7.89 -12.90 -19.82
C LYS A 196 6.54 -12.62 -20.47
N LEU A 197 5.80 -11.62 -19.99
CA LEU A 197 4.56 -11.19 -20.64
C LEU A 197 4.84 -10.64 -22.04
N GLU A 198 5.83 -9.76 -22.20
CA GLU A 198 6.21 -9.22 -23.52
C GLU A 198 6.62 -10.29 -24.54
N SER A 199 7.19 -11.41 -24.09
CA SER A 199 7.56 -12.53 -24.95
C SER A 199 6.44 -13.55 -25.21
N THR A 200 5.30 -13.41 -24.53
CA THR A 200 4.15 -14.30 -24.71
C THR A 200 3.31 -13.82 -25.88
N ASP A 201 2.95 -14.72 -26.81
CA ASP A 201 2.00 -14.36 -27.86
C ASP A 201 0.62 -14.12 -27.26
N SER A 202 0.04 -12.96 -27.59
CA SER A 202 -1.31 -12.51 -27.26
C SER A 202 -2.40 -13.56 -27.43
N THR A 203 -2.26 -14.47 -28.41
CA THR A 203 -3.26 -15.52 -28.69
C THR A 203 -3.12 -16.77 -27.82
N SER A 204 -2.03 -16.89 -27.06
CA SER A 204 -1.62 -18.12 -26.35
C SER A 204 -1.43 -17.94 -24.85
N ILE A 205 -1.86 -16.80 -24.28
CA ILE A 205 -1.71 -16.54 -22.85
C ILE A 205 -2.51 -17.55 -22.01
N SER A 206 -1.79 -18.38 -21.26
CA SER A 206 -2.40 -19.43 -20.43
C SER A 206 -2.99 -18.88 -19.14
N SER A 207 -3.95 -19.62 -18.58
CA SER A 207 -4.57 -19.33 -17.28
C SER A 207 -3.51 -19.21 -16.17
N ASP A 208 -2.48 -20.04 -16.18
CA ASP A 208 -1.41 -20.00 -15.18
C ASP A 208 -0.56 -18.73 -15.26
N ILE A 209 -0.25 -18.27 -16.48
CA ILE A 209 0.46 -17.00 -16.69
C ILE A 209 -0.40 -15.85 -16.15
N LEU A 210 -1.67 -15.81 -16.55
CA LEU A 210 -2.57 -14.74 -16.13
C LEU A 210 -2.75 -14.73 -14.60
N LYS A 211 -3.01 -15.89 -14.00
CA LYS A 211 -3.18 -16.04 -12.54
C LYS A 211 -1.94 -15.62 -11.77
N LYS A 212 -0.74 -15.99 -12.24
CA LYS A 212 0.52 -15.59 -11.60
C LYS A 212 0.77 -14.08 -11.74
N ALA A 213 0.47 -13.48 -12.90
CA ALA A 213 0.53 -12.03 -13.08
C ALA A 213 -0.36 -11.30 -12.07
N LYS A 214 -1.60 -11.76 -11.89
CA LYS A 214 -2.54 -11.18 -10.91
C LYS A 214 -2.05 -11.34 -9.47
N LYS A 215 -1.50 -12.50 -9.11
CA LYS A 215 -0.95 -12.78 -7.77
C LYS A 215 0.23 -11.91 -7.37
N ILE A 216 1.01 -11.39 -8.33
CA ILE A 216 2.11 -10.46 -8.07
C ILE A 216 1.70 -8.99 -8.35
N GLY A 217 0.40 -8.71 -8.53
CA GLY A 217 -0.14 -7.36 -8.52
C GLY A 217 -0.35 -6.68 -9.87
N PHE A 218 -0.16 -7.37 -11.01
CA PHE A 218 -0.39 -6.74 -12.31
C PHE A 218 -1.86 -6.36 -12.51
N SER A 219 -2.11 -5.16 -13.01
CA SER A 219 -3.44 -4.76 -13.48
C SER A 219 -3.73 -5.35 -14.85
N ASP A 220 -5.02 -5.43 -15.21
CA ASP A 220 -5.43 -5.90 -16.54
C ASP A 220 -4.84 -4.96 -17.62
N LYS A 221 -4.80 -3.65 -17.36
CA LYS A 221 -4.15 -2.64 -18.21
C LYS A 221 -2.62 -2.83 -18.34
N HIS A 222 -1.92 -3.22 -17.28
CA HIS A 222 -0.47 -3.47 -17.34
C HIS A 222 -0.15 -4.73 -18.16
N ILE A 223 -0.95 -5.79 -18.00
CA ILE A 223 -0.82 -7.02 -18.81
C ILE A 223 -1.14 -6.71 -20.26
N ALA A 224 -2.24 -5.98 -20.52
CA ALA A 224 -2.68 -5.59 -21.85
C ALA A 224 -1.61 -4.82 -22.61
N ALA A 225 -0.93 -3.89 -21.94
CA ALA A 225 0.21 -3.15 -22.52
C ALA A 225 1.38 -4.07 -22.89
N ALA A 226 1.72 -5.04 -22.03
CA ALA A 226 2.83 -5.96 -22.28
C ALA A 226 2.55 -6.93 -23.46
N ILE A 227 1.34 -7.50 -23.54
CA ILE A 227 0.96 -8.46 -24.59
C ILE A 227 0.27 -7.81 -25.80
N LYS A 228 0.21 -6.47 -25.83
CA LYS A 228 -0.34 -5.66 -26.94
C LYS A 228 -1.80 -5.95 -27.30
N ILE A 229 -2.66 -6.12 -26.29
CA ILE A 229 -4.12 -6.22 -26.46
C ILE A 229 -4.84 -5.14 -25.64
N THR A 230 -6.18 -5.12 -25.65
CA THR A 230 -6.95 -4.17 -24.86
C THR A 230 -7.15 -4.65 -23.41
N GLU A 231 -7.29 -3.72 -22.47
CA GLU A 231 -7.62 -4.03 -21.08
C GLU A 231 -8.89 -4.89 -20.96
N VAL A 232 -9.90 -4.58 -21.78
CA VAL A 232 -11.18 -5.31 -21.81
C VAL A 232 -10.96 -6.77 -22.24
N ALA A 233 -10.07 -7.02 -23.21
CA ALA A 233 -9.75 -8.38 -23.65
C ALA A 233 -9.07 -9.19 -22.54
N VAL A 234 -8.10 -8.61 -21.82
CA VAL A 234 -7.47 -9.25 -20.65
C VAL A 234 -8.51 -9.56 -19.58
N ARG A 235 -9.41 -8.61 -19.29
CA ARG A 235 -10.47 -8.80 -18.30
C ARG A 235 -11.40 -9.95 -18.68
N LYS A 236 -11.86 -10.00 -19.93
CA LYS A 236 -12.73 -11.06 -20.43
C LYS A 236 -12.07 -12.43 -20.31
N LEU A 237 -10.81 -12.55 -20.75
CA LEU A 237 -10.04 -13.79 -20.63
C LEU A 237 -9.88 -14.22 -19.16
N ARG A 238 -9.62 -13.25 -18.27
CA ARG A 238 -9.52 -13.49 -16.83
C ARG A 238 -10.82 -14.05 -16.26
N GLU A 239 -11.96 -13.52 -16.69
CA GLU A 239 -13.30 -13.97 -16.29
C GLU A 239 -13.62 -15.37 -16.86
N GLU A 240 -13.27 -15.64 -18.12
CA GLU A 240 -13.40 -16.97 -18.76
C GLU A 240 -12.58 -18.06 -18.03
N PHE A 241 -11.41 -17.71 -17.51
CA PHE A 241 -10.60 -18.61 -16.68
C PHE A 241 -11.01 -18.66 -15.20
N GLY A 242 -12.06 -17.93 -14.79
CA GLY A 242 -12.51 -17.89 -13.40
C GLY A 242 -11.51 -17.22 -12.44
N ILE A 243 -10.61 -16.38 -12.94
CA ILE A 243 -9.56 -15.74 -12.14
C ILE A 243 -10.12 -14.44 -11.53
N THR A 244 -10.67 -14.50 -10.33
CA THR A 244 -11.18 -13.32 -9.60
C THR A 244 -10.45 -13.12 -8.28
N PRO A 245 -10.38 -11.89 -7.76
CA PRO A 245 -9.77 -11.65 -6.45
C PRO A 245 -10.71 -12.08 -5.32
N PHE A 246 -10.11 -12.41 -4.18
CA PHE A 246 -10.83 -12.70 -2.95
C PHE A 246 -10.81 -11.50 -2.00
N VAL A 247 -11.95 -11.24 -1.39
CA VAL A 247 -12.15 -10.31 -0.26
C VAL A 247 -11.63 -10.92 1.04
N LYS A 248 -10.73 -10.20 1.71
CA LYS A 248 -10.12 -10.56 2.99
C LYS A 248 -10.34 -9.47 4.04
N GLN A 249 -10.48 -9.88 5.31
CA GLN A 249 -10.66 -9.00 6.45
C GLN A 249 -9.34 -8.55 7.08
N ILE A 250 -9.36 -7.36 7.68
CA ILE A 250 -8.33 -6.84 8.58
C ILE A 250 -8.86 -7.01 10.00
N ASP A 251 -8.25 -7.91 10.76
CA ASP A 251 -8.76 -8.36 12.06
C ASP A 251 -7.86 -7.99 13.26
N THR A 252 -6.71 -7.36 13.02
CA THR A 252 -5.65 -7.01 14.00
C THR A 252 -4.82 -8.19 14.53
N VAL A 253 -5.19 -9.44 14.27
CA VAL A 253 -4.66 -10.64 14.95
C VAL A 253 -4.36 -11.82 14.00
N ALA A 254 -4.30 -11.60 12.70
CA ALA A 254 -3.98 -12.63 11.71
C ALA A 254 -4.87 -13.88 11.83
N ALA A 255 -6.18 -13.67 11.91
CA ALA A 255 -7.23 -14.68 12.05
C ALA A 255 -7.20 -15.54 13.33
N GLU A 256 -6.43 -15.15 14.36
CA GLU A 256 -6.50 -15.81 15.68
C GLU A 256 -7.90 -15.68 16.30
N TRP A 257 -8.56 -14.54 16.08
CA TRP A 257 -9.92 -14.27 16.52
C TRP A 257 -10.76 -13.73 15.36
N PRO A 258 -12.07 -14.06 15.28
CA PRO A 258 -12.94 -13.53 14.24
C PRO A 258 -13.11 -12.01 14.38
N ALA A 259 -13.07 -11.31 13.25
CA ALA A 259 -13.38 -9.88 13.20
C ALA A 259 -14.89 -9.65 13.21
N SER A 260 -15.32 -8.74 14.08
CA SER A 260 -16.69 -8.21 14.12
C SER A 260 -16.93 -7.08 13.09
N THR A 261 -15.86 -6.59 12.47
CA THR A 261 -15.88 -5.48 11.50
C THR A 261 -15.56 -5.94 10.08
N ASN A 262 -16.07 -5.19 9.10
CA ASN A 262 -15.81 -5.44 7.68
C ASN A 262 -14.83 -4.40 7.14
N TYR A 263 -13.60 -4.38 7.67
CA TYR A 263 -12.50 -3.65 7.06
C TYR A 263 -11.75 -4.57 6.11
N LEU A 264 -11.77 -4.28 4.81
CA LEU A 264 -11.51 -5.27 3.77
C LEU A 264 -10.41 -4.85 2.79
N TYR A 265 -9.78 -5.86 2.18
CA TYR A 265 -8.95 -5.69 1.00
C TYR A 265 -9.14 -6.84 0.00
N LEU A 266 -8.81 -6.59 -1.26
CA LEU A 266 -8.83 -7.59 -2.33
C LEU A 266 -7.43 -8.15 -2.59
N THR A 267 -7.35 -9.48 -2.77
CA THR A 267 -6.11 -10.19 -3.13
C THR A 267 -6.37 -11.39 -4.04
N TYR A 268 -5.44 -11.68 -4.94
CA TYR A 268 -5.45 -12.93 -5.73
C TYR A 268 -4.75 -14.10 -5.01
N ASN A 269 -4.16 -13.84 -3.83
CA ASN A 269 -3.46 -14.82 -3.00
C ASN A 269 -4.37 -15.41 -1.90
N GLY A 270 -5.67 -15.47 -2.18
CA GLY A 270 -6.67 -16.16 -1.36
C GLY A 270 -7.16 -17.45 -2.02
N ALA A 271 -7.93 -18.22 -1.27
CA ALA A 271 -8.69 -19.37 -1.77
C ALA A 271 -10.21 -19.22 -1.58
N THR A 272 -10.63 -18.38 -0.63
CA THR A 272 -12.03 -18.13 -0.28
C THR A 272 -12.21 -16.67 0.14
N HIS A 273 -13.45 -16.19 0.13
CA HIS A 273 -13.84 -14.92 0.73
C HIS A 273 -13.99 -15.07 2.25
N ASP A 274 -13.66 -14.02 3.01
CA ASP A 274 -13.91 -14.00 4.46
C ASP A 274 -15.35 -13.55 4.79
N LEU A 275 -16.11 -13.13 3.79
CA LEU A 275 -17.47 -12.63 3.92
C LEU A 275 -18.44 -13.28 2.94
N THR A 276 -19.73 -13.19 3.29
CA THR A 276 -20.85 -13.45 2.38
C THR A 276 -21.35 -12.13 1.77
N PHE A 277 -21.77 -12.17 0.51
CA PHE A 277 -22.22 -10.98 -0.22
C PHE A 277 -23.74 -10.99 -0.35
N THR A 278 -24.40 -10.35 0.61
CA THR A 278 -25.88 -10.33 0.68
C THR A 278 -26.56 -9.35 -0.27
N GLY A 279 -25.78 -8.51 -0.99
CA GLY A 279 -26.33 -7.50 -1.90
C GLY A 279 -26.96 -6.30 -1.18
N ASP A 280 -27.62 -5.43 -1.94
CA ASP A 280 -28.35 -4.25 -1.45
C ASP A 280 -27.50 -3.23 -0.67
N PHE A 281 -26.29 -2.98 -1.18
CA PHE A 281 -25.41 -1.93 -0.67
C PHE A 281 -25.33 -0.75 -1.63
N THR A 282 -25.26 0.47 -1.08
CA THR A 282 -24.93 1.68 -1.82
C THR A 282 -23.42 1.93 -1.75
N MET A 283 -22.76 2.04 -2.91
CA MET A 283 -21.32 2.32 -2.97
C MET A 283 -21.05 3.83 -2.98
N VAL A 284 -20.12 4.29 -2.15
CA VAL A 284 -19.61 5.67 -2.15
C VAL A 284 -18.11 5.62 -2.44
N LEU A 285 -17.71 6.14 -3.60
CA LEU A 285 -16.31 6.18 -4.00
C LEU A 285 -15.60 7.37 -3.32
N GLY A 286 -14.47 7.09 -2.68
CA GLY A 286 -13.61 8.12 -2.09
C GLY A 286 -12.81 8.93 -3.12
N SER A 287 -12.12 9.96 -2.65
CA SER A 287 -11.31 10.87 -3.49
C SER A 287 -9.98 10.29 -3.97
N GLY A 288 -9.56 9.14 -3.42
CA GLY A 288 -8.23 8.60 -3.64
C GLY A 288 -7.14 9.44 -2.95
N VAL A 289 -6.00 9.59 -3.60
CA VAL A 289 -4.85 10.31 -3.03
C VAL A 289 -5.04 11.82 -3.05
N TYR A 290 -4.72 12.48 -1.94
CA TYR A 290 -4.67 13.94 -1.93
C TYR A 290 -3.55 14.48 -2.83
N ARG A 291 -3.87 15.55 -3.54
CA ARG A 291 -2.99 16.28 -4.47
C ARG A 291 -3.39 17.75 -4.52
N ILE A 292 -2.57 18.61 -5.11
CA ILE A 292 -2.90 20.04 -5.18
C ILE A 292 -4.16 20.21 -6.05
N GLY A 293 -5.21 20.78 -5.45
CA GLY A 293 -6.54 20.92 -6.07
C GLY A 293 -7.53 19.78 -5.76
N SER A 294 -7.11 18.76 -5.01
CA SER A 294 -7.98 17.68 -4.53
C SER A 294 -7.52 17.22 -3.14
N SER A 295 -8.13 17.78 -2.09
CA SER A 295 -7.74 17.56 -0.70
C SER A 295 -8.95 17.08 0.14
N VAL A 296 -8.89 17.33 1.45
CA VAL A 296 -9.83 16.84 2.47
C VAL A 296 -11.29 17.24 2.23
N GLU A 297 -11.56 18.29 1.45
CA GLU A 297 -12.90 18.70 1.08
C GLU A 297 -13.69 17.59 0.36
N PHE A 298 -13.02 16.77 -0.46
CA PHE A 298 -13.67 15.66 -1.15
C PHE A 298 -13.93 14.46 -0.23
N ASP A 299 -13.05 14.23 0.74
CA ASP A 299 -13.28 13.24 1.80
C ASP A 299 -14.45 13.67 2.70
N TRP A 300 -14.55 14.97 3.02
CA TRP A 300 -15.67 15.53 3.76
C TRP A 300 -17.01 15.28 3.07
N CYS A 301 -17.09 15.49 1.75
CA CYS A 301 -18.27 15.18 0.96
C CYS A 301 -18.62 13.68 1.02
N ALA A 302 -17.63 12.80 0.86
CA ALA A 302 -17.84 11.35 0.88
C ALA A 302 -18.31 10.85 2.27
N VAL A 303 -17.70 11.34 3.34
CA VAL A 303 -18.09 11.05 4.73
C VAL A 303 -19.48 11.61 5.04
N GLY A 304 -19.80 12.81 4.56
CA GLY A 304 -21.14 13.40 4.67
C GLY A 304 -22.21 12.52 4.02
N CYS A 305 -21.95 12.07 2.79
CA CYS A 305 -22.82 11.13 2.06
C CYS A 305 -23.01 9.81 2.83
N LEU A 306 -21.93 9.20 3.33
CA LEU A 306 -22.00 7.97 4.12
C LEU A 306 -22.84 8.12 5.40
N ARG A 307 -22.69 9.24 6.11
CA ARG A 307 -23.47 9.53 7.31
C ARG A 307 -24.95 9.64 6.99
N GLU A 308 -25.29 10.34 5.91
CA GLU A 308 -26.68 10.53 5.52
C GLU A 308 -27.34 9.24 5.01
N LEU A 309 -26.62 8.44 4.21
CA LEU A 309 -27.09 7.11 3.81
C LEU A 309 -27.34 6.21 5.05
N ARG A 310 -26.47 6.28 6.05
CA ARG A 310 -26.66 5.56 7.32
C ARG A 310 -27.88 6.06 8.09
N ASN A 311 -28.12 7.37 8.14
CA ASN A 311 -29.32 7.96 8.78
C ASN A 311 -30.62 7.47 8.10
N GLN A 312 -30.58 7.25 6.78
CA GLN A 312 -31.67 6.67 6.01
C GLN A 312 -31.78 5.13 6.14
N GLY A 313 -30.99 4.50 7.00
CA GLY A 313 -30.98 3.04 7.19
C GLY A 313 -30.38 2.25 6.03
N LYS A 314 -29.69 2.90 5.09
CA LYS A 314 -29.07 2.23 3.93
C LYS A 314 -27.73 1.61 4.33
N LYS A 315 -27.46 0.41 3.82
CA LYS A 315 -26.15 -0.25 3.95
C LYS A 315 -25.19 0.34 2.92
N THR A 316 -23.96 0.64 3.34
CA THR A 316 -22.98 1.34 2.51
C THR A 316 -21.69 0.56 2.34
N ILE A 317 -21.06 0.69 1.17
CA ILE A 317 -19.68 0.25 0.90
C ILE A 317 -18.86 1.49 0.51
N MET A 318 -17.65 1.59 1.05
CA MET A 318 -16.62 2.56 0.63
C MET A 318 -15.32 1.81 0.34
#